data_AF-A0A8R1U3M9-F1
#
_entry.id   AF-A0A8R1U3M9-F1
#
_cell.length_a   1.000
_cell.length_b   1.000
_cell.length_c   1.000
_cell.angle_alpha   90.00
_cell.angle_beta   90.00
_cell.angle_gamma   90.00
#
_symmetry.space_group_name_H-M   'P 1'
#
loop_
_entity.id
_entity.type
_entity.pdbx_description
1 polymer ?
#
loop_
_entity_poly.entity_id
_entity_poly.type
_entity_poly.pdbx_seq_one_letter_code
_entity_poly.pdbx_strand_id
1 'polypeptide(L)'
;MANILRRLSRPNWGPLVKINASRLHMSAMQFSSPFVKAQKKMDPEIAKLREERKRKKLKKEIKHLESFGKKPKPVEEFIFDKKYEANINERIRPTVTLSENEKDEREILERDYKLHLNKLAVMDMRWIAESIRKQEKALQKLKMLSPELYKAALEPDECFLQSFVYKGPTLTPPLKSYEPPDGQYIDVSKKWLC
;
A
#
# COMPACT_ATOMS: atom_id res chain seq x y z
N MET A 1 6.63 -35.02 -2.64
CA MET A 1 6.53 -33.99 -3.70
C MET A 1 6.91 -34.58 -5.06
N ALA A 2 6.19 -35.62 -5.46
CA ALA A 2 6.28 -36.32 -6.74
C ALA A 2 4.84 -36.51 -7.22
N ASN A 3 4.59 -36.55 -8.55
CA ASN A 3 3.31 -36.86 -9.20
C ASN A 3 2.41 -35.68 -9.65
N ILE A 4 2.92 -34.77 -10.49
CA ILE A 4 2.06 -33.85 -11.28
C ILE A 4 2.18 -34.08 -12.81
N LEU A 5 3.09 -34.96 -13.29
CA LEU A 5 3.43 -35.07 -14.72
C LEU A 5 2.88 -36.30 -15.48
N ARG A 6 1.78 -36.94 -15.05
CA ARG A 6 1.29 -38.20 -15.67
C ARG A 6 -0.14 -38.15 -16.24
N ARG A 7 -0.65 -37.00 -16.69
CA ARG A 7 -2.07 -36.89 -17.14
C ARG A 7 -2.33 -36.44 -18.59
N LEU A 8 -1.33 -36.43 -19.46
CA LEU A 8 -1.51 -36.07 -20.87
C LEU A 8 -1.04 -37.20 -21.80
N SER A 9 -1.79 -38.31 -21.84
CA SER A 9 -1.60 -39.35 -22.87
C SER A 9 -2.87 -40.17 -23.09
N ARG A 10 -3.95 -39.52 -23.56
CA ARG A 10 -5.05 -40.22 -24.25
C ARG A 10 -5.61 -39.32 -25.35
N PRO A 11 -5.27 -39.52 -26.64
CA PRO A 11 -6.01 -38.94 -27.74
C PRO A 11 -7.25 -39.82 -27.98
N ASN A 12 -8.43 -39.20 -27.87
CA ASN A 12 -9.71 -39.77 -28.26
C ASN A 12 -9.81 -39.69 -29.80
N TRP A 13 -10.03 -40.81 -30.48
CA TRP A 13 -10.01 -40.88 -31.95
C TRP A 13 -11.40 -40.55 -32.51
N GLY A 14 -11.54 -39.39 -33.16
CA GLY A 14 -12.64 -39.07 -34.08
C GLY A 14 -12.43 -39.70 -35.46
N PRO A 15 -13.47 -39.72 -36.33
CA PRO A 15 -13.49 -40.59 -37.51
C PRO A 15 -12.51 -40.14 -38.60
N LEU A 16 -11.89 -41.15 -39.20
CA LEU A 16 -10.80 -41.11 -40.16
C LEU A 16 -11.17 -40.49 -41.51
N VAL A 17 -10.45 -39.43 -41.88
CA VAL A 17 -10.26 -39.01 -43.27
C VAL A 17 -9.28 -39.98 -43.92
N LYS A 18 -9.72 -40.71 -44.95
CA LYS A 18 -8.89 -41.64 -45.73
C LYS A 18 -7.90 -40.86 -46.60
N ILE A 19 -6.67 -40.69 -46.11
CA ILE A 19 -5.55 -40.19 -46.91
C ILE A 19 -4.83 -41.40 -47.54
N ASN A 20 -4.68 -41.37 -48.86
CA ASN A 20 -4.10 -42.44 -49.67
C ASN A 20 -2.59 -42.57 -49.36
N ALA A 21 -2.20 -43.68 -48.71
CA ALA A 21 -0.86 -43.92 -48.17
C ALA A 21 0.17 -44.39 -49.23
N SER A 22 -0.18 -44.41 -50.51
CA SER A 22 0.65 -44.92 -51.60
C SER A 22 1.86 -44.04 -51.98
N ARG A 23 2.09 -42.92 -51.28
CA ARG A 23 3.26 -42.04 -51.47
C ARG A 23 4.15 -41.89 -50.23
N LEU A 24 3.97 -42.72 -49.21
CA LEU A 24 4.82 -42.69 -48.02
C LEU A 24 6.00 -43.65 -48.20
N HIS A 25 7.13 -43.10 -48.66
CA HIS A 25 8.40 -43.81 -48.64
C HIS A 25 8.86 -43.96 -47.18
N MET A 26 8.53 -45.08 -46.55
CA MET A 26 8.97 -45.43 -45.20
C MET A 26 10.34 -46.12 -45.27
N SER A 27 11.42 -45.36 -45.44
CA SER A 27 12.76 -45.89 -45.17
C SER A 27 13.01 -45.89 -43.66
N ALA A 28 13.45 -47.02 -43.12
CA ALA A 28 13.78 -47.17 -41.70
C ALA A 28 14.80 -46.11 -41.26
N MET A 29 14.42 -45.26 -40.29
CA MET A 29 15.37 -44.37 -39.61
C MET A 29 16.39 -45.24 -38.87
N GLN A 30 17.59 -45.35 -39.44
CA GLN A 30 18.73 -45.91 -38.74
C GLN A 30 19.06 -45.00 -37.55
N PHE A 31 18.78 -45.48 -36.33
CA PHE A 31 19.20 -44.84 -35.07
C PHE A 31 20.71 -44.93 -34.79
N SER A 32 21.53 -45.13 -35.83
CA SER A 32 22.98 -45.22 -35.73
C SER A 32 23.63 -44.17 -36.61
N SER A 33 23.75 -42.95 -36.09
CA SER A 33 24.83 -42.07 -36.52
C SER A 33 26.12 -42.61 -35.88
N PRO A 34 27.16 -43.00 -36.64
CA PRO A 34 28.42 -43.48 -36.08
C PRO A 34 29.25 -42.37 -35.40
N PHE A 35 28.67 -41.19 -35.15
CA PHE A 35 29.36 -40.04 -34.57
C PHE A 35 28.44 -39.13 -33.73
N VAL A 36 27.63 -39.68 -32.80
CA VAL A 36 27.13 -38.85 -31.69
C VAL A 36 28.26 -38.70 -30.68
N LYS A 37 29.19 -37.77 -30.97
CA LYS A 37 30.29 -37.41 -30.05
C LYS A 37 29.65 -37.05 -28.70
N ALA A 38 30.16 -37.62 -27.60
CA ALA A 38 29.76 -37.22 -26.25
C ALA A 38 29.74 -35.68 -26.20
N GLN A 39 28.61 -35.09 -25.74
CA GLN A 39 28.50 -33.63 -25.66
C GLN A 39 29.67 -33.12 -24.82
N LYS A 40 30.61 -32.45 -25.49
CA LYS A 40 31.76 -31.87 -24.82
C LYS A 40 31.23 -30.91 -23.75
N LYS A 41 31.83 -30.95 -22.56
CA LYS A 41 31.63 -29.89 -21.58
C LYS A 41 31.86 -28.57 -22.32
N MET A 42 30.88 -27.67 -22.24
CA MET A 42 30.95 -26.33 -22.80
C MET A 42 32.30 -25.71 -22.44
N ASP A 43 32.96 -25.06 -23.40
CA ASP A 43 34.21 -24.35 -23.10
C ASP A 43 33.99 -23.39 -21.93
N PRO A 44 34.93 -23.33 -20.97
CA PRO A 44 34.74 -22.56 -19.73
C PRO A 44 34.45 -21.08 -20.00
N GLU A 45 34.97 -20.54 -21.10
CA GLU A 45 34.71 -19.17 -21.55
C GLU A 45 33.27 -18.97 -22.04
N ILE A 46 32.73 -19.91 -22.82
CA ILE A 46 31.33 -19.84 -23.29
C ILE A 46 30.35 -20.04 -22.13
N ALA A 47 30.69 -20.89 -21.15
CA ALA A 47 29.91 -21.05 -19.93
C ALA A 47 29.85 -19.73 -19.13
N LYS A 48 30.98 -19.05 -18.93
CA LYS A 48 31.04 -17.71 -18.30
C LYS A 48 30.18 -16.68 -19.05
N LEU A 49 30.29 -16.61 -20.38
CA LEU A 49 29.46 -15.70 -21.19
C LEU A 49 27.95 -15.97 -21.05
N ARG A 50 27.54 -17.24 -20.97
CA ARG A 50 26.13 -17.61 -20.73
C ARG A 50 25.66 -17.19 -19.34
N GLU A 51 26.50 -17.38 -18.31
CA GLU A 51 26.19 -16.91 -16.96
C GLU A 51 26.10 -15.39 -16.88
N GLU A 52 27.02 -14.66 -17.51
CA GLU A 52 26.97 -13.19 -17.59
C GLU A 52 25.71 -12.68 -18.28
N ARG A 53 25.27 -13.35 -19.36
CA ARG A 53 23.99 -13.04 -20.02
C ARG A 53 22.80 -13.25 -19.08
N LYS A 54 22.78 -14.35 -18.31
CA LYS A 54 21.73 -14.60 -17.31
C LYS A 54 21.76 -13.55 -16.20
N ARG A 55 22.94 -13.20 -15.68
CA ARG A 55 23.13 -12.14 -14.67
C ARG A 55 22.64 -10.79 -15.19
N LYS A 56 22.98 -10.42 -16.44
CA LYS A 56 22.51 -9.17 -17.07
C LYS A 56 20.98 -9.15 -17.24
N LYS A 57 20.36 -10.28 -17.61
CA LYS A 57 18.90 -10.41 -17.69
C LYS A 57 18.24 -10.22 -16.33
N LEU A 58 18.70 -10.95 -15.31
CA LEU A 58 18.19 -10.82 -13.94
C LEU A 58 18.36 -9.40 -13.39
N LYS A 59 19.51 -8.74 -13.65
CA LYS A 59 19.72 -7.34 -13.26
C LYS A 59 18.71 -6.39 -13.91
N LYS A 60 18.36 -6.60 -15.19
CA LYS A 60 17.34 -5.81 -15.89
C LYS A 60 15.95 -6.07 -15.31
N GLU A 61 15.63 -7.33 -15.02
CA GLU A 61 14.37 -7.74 -14.38
C GLU A 61 14.21 -7.08 -13.01
N ILE A 62 15.23 -7.16 -12.15
CA ILE A 62 15.26 -6.52 -10.83
C ILE A 62 15.06 -5.01 -10.97
N LYS A 63 15.83 -4.34 -11.85
CA LYS A 63 15.67 -2.91 -12.11
C LYS A 63 14.25 -2.55 -12.57
N HIS A 64 13.62 -3.42 -13.35
CA HIS A 64 12.24 -3.23 -13.80
C HIS A 64 11.24 -3.39 -12.64
N LEU A 65 11.40 -4.41 -11.81
CA LEU A 65 10.57 -4.61 -10.61
C LEU A 65 10.75 -3.48 -9.58
N GLU A 66 11.98 -3.04 -9.35
CA GLU A 66 12.30 -1.88 -8.50
C GLU A 66 11.65 -0.59 -9.03
N SER A 67 11.47 -0.46 -10.35
CA SER A 67 10.76 0.68 -10.93
C SER A 67 9.25 0.65 -10.67
N PHE A 68 8.65 -0.54 -10.49
CA PHE A 68 7.22 -0.67 -10.14
C PHE A 68 6.96 -0.50 -8.65
N GLY A 69 7.86 -0.96 -7.79
CA GLY A 69 7.66 -1.07 -6.33
C GLY A 69 7.48 0.24 -5.55
N LYS A 70 7.28 1.38 -6.21
CA LYS A 70 7.07 2.70 -5.58
C LYS A 70 5.74 3.36 -5.93
N LYS A 71 4.84 2.70 -6.65
CA LYS A 71 3.51 3.29 -6.90
C LYS A 71 2.70 3.25 -5.60
N PRO A 72 2.30 4.40 -5.03
CA PRO A 72 1.46 4.39 -3.84
C PRO A 72 0.10 3.76 -4.18
N LYS A 73 -0.50 3.10 -3.20
CA LYS A 73 -1.90 2.63 -3.33
C LYS A 73 -2.79 3.86 -3.52
N PRO A 74 -3.78 3.81 -4.42
CA PRO A 74 -4.68 4.94 -4.62
C PRO A 74 -5.51 5.18 -3.35
N VAL A 75 -5.71 6.46 -3.01
CA VAL A 75 -6.59 6.87 -1.92
C VAL A 75 -8.00 7.00 -2.50
N GLU A 76 -8.88 6.05 -2.17
CA GLU A 76 -10.22 5.98 -2.77
C GLU A 76 -11.06 7.23 -2.47
N GLU A 77 -10.88 7.87 -1.31
CA GLU A 77 -11.61 9.07 -0.90
C GLU A 77 -11.31 10.30 -1.77
N PHE A 78 -10.14 10.35 -2.39
CA PHE A 78 -9.73 11.47 -3.25
C PHE A 78 -10.14 11.30 -4.71
N ILE A 79 -10.62 10.12 -5.09
CA ILE A 79 -10.94 9.78 -6.47
C ILE A 79 -12.45 9.89 -6.68
N PHE A 80 -12.87 10.68 -7.65
CA PHE A 80 -14.27 10.71 -8.08
C PHE A 80 -14.67 9.38 -8.73
N ASP A 81 -15.76 8.76 -8.27
CA ASP A 81 -16.27 7.52 -8.86
C ASP A 81 -16.95 7.82 -10.21
N LYS A 82 -16.35 7.31 -11.29
CA LYS A 82 -16.81 7.49 -12.68
C LYS A 82 -18.25 7.05 -12.90
N LYS A 83 -18.80 6.16 -12.05
CA LYS A 83 -20.20 5.73 -12.13
C LYS A 83 -21.18 6.91 -12.09
N TYR A 84 -20.81 8.00 -11.44
CA TYR A 84 -21.69 9.16 -11.29
C TYR A 84 -21.59 10.14 -12.44
N GLU A 85 -20.61 10.03 -13.34
CA GLU A 85 -20.31 11.00 -14.40
C GLU A 85 -21.50 11.22 -15.36
N ALA A 86 -22.22 10.15 -15.73
CA ALA A 86 -23.37 10.24 -16.63
C ALA A 86 -24.59 10.93 -15.98
N ASN A 87 -24.78 10.74 -14.67
CA ASN A 87 -25.98 11.18 -13.95
C ASN A 87 -25.69 12.39 -13.03
N ILE A 88 -24.57 13.09 -13.23
CA ILE A 88 -24.19 14.24 -12.38
C ILE A 88 -25.32 15.26 -12.36
N ASN A 89 -25.82 15.64 -13.53
CA ASN A 89 -26.83 16.69 -13.68
C ASN A 89 -28.16 16.34 -13.00
N GLU A 90 -28.51 15.06 -12.92
CA GLU A 90 -29.73 14.58 -12.25
C GLU A 90 -29.60 14.60 -10.72
N ARG A 91 -28.36 14.52 -10.21
CA ARG A 91 -28.05 14.46 -8.77
C ARG A 91 -27.72 15.83 -8.17
N ILE A 92 -27.46 16.83 -9.01
CA ILE A 92 -27.21 18.20 -8.54
C ILE A 92 -28.51 18.77 -7.98
N ARG A 93 -28.45 19.20 -6.71
CA ARG A 93 -29.53 20.00 -6.11
C ARG A 93 -29.50 21.41 -6.75
N PRO A 94 -30.65 22.00 -7.10
CA PRO A 94 -30.69 23.37 -7.62
C PRO A 94 -30.03 24.34 -6.63
N THR A 95 -29.35 25.34 -7.17
CA THR A 95 -28.70 26.38 -6.37
C THR A 95 -29.74 27.19 -5.61
N VAL A 96 -29.60 27.28 -4.29
CA VAL A 96 -30.49 28.07 -3.43
C VAL A 96 -29.96 29.50 -3.36
N THR A 97 -30.75 30.46 -3.80
CA THR A 97 -30.46 31.89 -3.61
C THR A 97 -30.85 32.30 -2.20
N LEU A 98 -29.86 32.71 -1.40
CA LEU A 98 -30.09 33.21 -0.04
C LEU A 98 -30.69 34.61 -0.06
N SER A 99 -31.57 34.89 0.90
CA SER A 99 -32.08 36.25 1.15
C SER A 99 -30.94 37.18 1.59
N GLU A 100 -31.05 38.49 1.35
CA GLU A 100 -30.05 39.47 1.78
C GLU A 100 -29.81 39.39 3.31
N ASN A 101 -30.89 39.35 4.10
CA ASN A 101 -30.81 39.15 5.55
C ASN A 101 -30.03 37.87 5.94
N GLU A 102 -30.23 36.76 5.23
CA GLU A 102 -29.51 35.51 5.54
C GLU A 102 -28.02 35.59 5.22
N LYS A 103 -27.64 36.36 4.19
CA LYS A 103 -26.23 36.59 3.85
C LYS A 103 -25.55 37.43 4.92
N ASP A 104 -26.21 38.50 5.37
CA ASP A 104 -25.69 39.39 6.40
C ASP A 104 -25.52 38.65 7.75
N GLU A 105 -26.52 37.87 8.15
CA GLU A 105 -26.44 37.01 9.36
C GLU A 105 -25.27 36.03 9.28
N ARG A 106 -25.05 35.39 8.13
CA ARG A 106 -23.90 34.50 7.93
C ARG A 106 -22.58 35.24 8.01
N GLU A 107 -22.47 36.44 7.44
CA GLU A 107 -21.25 37.24 7.50
C GLU A 107 -20.90 37.63 8.94
N ILE A 108 -21.90 38.03 9.73
CA ILE A 108 -21.75 38.34 11.15
C ILE A 108 -21.27 37.09 11.91
N LEU A 109 -21.92 35.95 11.70
CA LEU A 109 -21.53 34.68 12.33
C LEU A 109 -20.10 34.25 11.95
N GLU A 110 -19.71 34.39 10.68
CA GLU A 110 -18.34 34.08 10.23
C GLU A 110 -17.30 34.99 10.90
N ARG A 111 -17.63 36.28 11.07
CA ARG A 111 -16.77 37.25 11.74
C ARG A 111 -16.58 36.88 13.21
N ASP A 112 -17.68 36.59 13.91
CA ASP A 112 -17.66 36.16 15.31
C ASP A 112 -16.90 34.84 15.49
N TYR A 113 -17.10 33.89 14.58
CA TYR A 113 -16.38 32.62 14.57
C TYR A 113 -14.87 32.82 14.41
N LYS A 114 -14.42 33.67 13.47
CA LYS A 114 -13.00 34.01 13.29
C LYS A 114 -12.41 34.67 14.54
N LEU A 115 -13.14 35.58 15.18
CA LEU A 115 -12.72 36.20 16.44
C LEU A 115 -12.56 35.15 17.55
N HIS A 116 -13.49 34.20 17.66
CA HIS A 116 -13.43 33.12 18.63
C HIS A 116 -12.24 32.18 18.37
N LEU A 117 -12.03 31.75 17.11
CA LEU A 117 -10.87 30.94 16.74
C LEU A 117 -9.54 31.62 17.08
N ASN A 118 -9.44 32.93 16.82
CA ASN A 118 -8.25 33.69 17.19
C ASN A 118 -8.04 33.73 18.71
N LYS A 119 -9.11 33.91 19.50
CA LYS A 119 -9.03 33.85 20.97
C LYS A 119 -8.50 32.49 21.44
N LEU A 120 -9.04 31.38 20.90
CA LEU A 120 -8.57 30.03 21.22
C LEU A 120 -7.08 29.84 20.85
N ALA A 121 -6.68 30.25 19.64
CA ALA A 121 -5.29 30.14 19.20
C ALA A 121 -4.34 30.93 20.10
N VAL A 122 -4.71 32.15 20.53
CA VAL A 122 -3.93 32.94 21.49
C VAL A 122 -3.84 32.26 22.86
N MET A 123 -4.93 31.66 23.34
CA MET A 123 -4.92 30.91 24.60
C MET A 123 -4.00 29.69 24.52
N ASP A 124 -4.09 28.91 23.45
CA ASP A 124 -3.25 27.73 23.23
C ASP A 124 -1.78 28.12 23.14
N MET A 125 -1.45 29.15 22.36
CA MET A 125 -0.08 29.65 22.23
C MET A 125 0.48 30.12 23.58
N ARG A 126 -0.32 30.84 24.39
CA ARG A 126 0.08 31.26 25.74
C ARG A 126 0.32 30.06 26.64
N TRP A 127 -0.57 29.07 26.62
CA TRP A 127 -0.45 27.87 27.43
C TRP A 127 0.80 27.04 27.06
N ILE A 128 1.08 26.87 25.76
CA ILE A 128 2.29 26.20 25.26
C ILE A 128 3.54 26.96 25.73
N ALA A 129 3.59 28.28 25.52
CA ALA A 129 4.74 29.11 25.92
C ALA A 129 4.98 29.07 27.43
N GLU A 130 3.93 29.13 28.25
CA GLU A 130 4.04 28.99 29.69
C GLU A 130 4.54 27.60 30.12
N SER A 131 4.06 26.55 29.46
CA SER A 131 4.47 25.16 29.72
C SER A 131 5.95 24.95 29.41
N ILE A 132 6.42 25.46 28.27
CA ILE A 132 7.85 25.45 27.90
C ILE A 132 8.68 26.23 28.92
N ARG A 133 8.26 27.45 29.29
CA ARG A 133 8.96 28.26 30.30
C ARG A 133 9.07 27.55 31.65
N LYS A 134 8.02 26.83 32.06
CA LYS A 134 8.02 26.03 33.30
C LYS A 134 8.98 24.84 33.19
N GLN A 135 8.96 24.13 32.05
CA GLN A 135 9.88 23.03 31.76
C GLN A 135 11.34 23.48 31.80
N GLU A 136 11.69 24.59 31.13
CA GLU A 136 13.04 25.15 31.13
C GLU A 136 13.52 25.52 32.52
N LYS A 137 12.68 26.21 33.31
CA LYS A 137 12.98 26.54 34.71
C LYS A 137 13.21 25.29 35.57
N ALA A 138 12.42 24.23 35.35
CA ALA A 138 12.58 22.96 36.04
C ALA A 138 13.92 22.30 35.65
N LEU A 139 14.29 22.29 34.36
CA LEU A 139 15.56 21.75 33.88
C LEU A 139 16.78 22.55 34.40
N GLN A 140 16.69 23.88 34.46
CA GLN A 140 17.73 24.72 35.05
C GLN A 140 17.96 24.38 36.53
N LYS A 141 16.88 24.23 37.30
CA LYS A 141 16.98 23.79 38.71
C LYS A 141 17.55 22.39 38.82
N LEU A 142 17.10 21.45 37.98
CA LEU A 142 17.60 20.08 37.96
C LEU A 142 19.11 20.03 37.68
N LYS A 143 19.58 20.85 36.73
CA LYS A 143 21.01 20.98 36.40
C LYS A 143 21.87 21.42 37.60
N MET A 144 21.35 22.33 38.43
CA MET A 144 22.04 22.80 39.63
C MET A 144 22.08 21.75 40.75
N LEU A 145 21.03 20.92 40.87
CA LEU A 145 20.91 19.91 41.93
C LEU A 145 21.63 18.60 41.57
N SER A 146 21.48 18.13 40.33
CA SER A 146 22.08 16.89 39.85
C SER A 146 22.35 16.96 38.33
N PRO A 147 23.62 17.09 37.91
CA PRO A 147 23.97 17.11 36.49
C PRO A 147 23.73 15.76 35.80
N GLU A 148 23.72 14.65 36.54
CA GLU A 148 23.44 13.31 35.99
C GLU A 148 21.97 13.17 35.59
N LEU A 149 21.04 13.55 36.48
CA LEU A 149 19.61 13.54 36.18
C LEU A 149 19.24 14.51 35.07
N TYR A 150 19.93 15.65 34.99
CA TYR A 150 19.76 16.58 33.88
C TYR A 150 20.10 15.95 32.52
N LYS A 151 21.21 15.18 32.44
CA LYS A 151 21.57 14.46 31.21
C LYS A 151 20.52 13.42 30.85
N ALA A 152 20.10 12.60 31.81
CA ALA A 152 19.06 11.60 31.62
C ALA A 152 17.72 12.21 31.16
N ALA A 153 17.34 13.37 31.71
CA ALA A 153 16.09 14.05 31.35
C ALA A 153 16.10 14.67 29.94
N LEU A 154 17.27 14.85 29.31
CA LEU A 154 17.38 15.33 27.94
C LEU A 154 17.26 14.20 26.90
N GLU A 155 17.47 12.95 27.31
CA GLU A 155 17.37 11.80 26.42
C GLU A 155 15.90 11.56 26.06
N PRO A 156 15.55 11.45 24.76
CA PRO A 156 14.18 11.16 24.35
C PRO A 156 13.80 9.72 24.76
N ASP A 157 12.58 9.55 25.27
CA ASP A 157 12.03 8.22 25.56
C ASP A 157 11.57 7.52 24.27
N GLU A 158 12.49 6.78 23.65
CA GLU A 158 12.22 6.03 22.42
C GLU A 158 11.10 5.00 22.58
N CYS A 159 10.98 4.38 23.76
CA CYS A 159 9.95 3.38 24.06
C CYS A 159 8.55 4.01 24.00
N PHE A 160 8.41 5.22 24.56
CA PHE A 160 7.17 5.97 24.49
C PHE A 160 6.85 6.41 23.06
N LEU A 161 7.81 6.98 22.32
CA LEU A 161 7.58 7.51 20.96
C LEU A 161 7.14 6.44 19.96
N GLN A 162 7.62 5.20 20.10
CA GLN A 162 7.26 4.10 19.20
C GLN A 162 5.87 3.51 19.49
N SER A 163 5.41 3.56 20.73
CA SER A 163 4.21 2.85 21.20
C SER A 163 3.04 3.76 21.54
N PHE A 164 3.19 5.08 21.39
CA PHE A 164 2.14 6.03 21.75
C PHE A 164 0.93 5.91 20.83
N VAL A 165 -0.19 5.44 21.39
CA VAL A 165 -1.48 5.35 20.70
C VAL A 165 -2.53 6.05 21.55
N TYR A 166 -3.16 7.09 20.98
CA TYR A 166 -4.27 7.82 21.59
C TYR A 166 -5.55 7.59 20.81
N LYS A 167 -6.65 7.26 21.52
CA LYS A 167 -7.99 7.20 20.96
C LYS A 167 -8.74 8.46 21.39
N GLY A 168 -9.31 9.19 20.44
CA GLY A 168 -10.10 10.39 20.71
C GLY A 168 -11.32 10.11 21.60
N PRO A 169 -11.91 11.16 22.19
CA PRO A 169 -13.09 11.01 23.03
C PRO A 169 -14.29 10.47 22.23
N THR A 170 -15.10 9.62 22.85
CA THR A 170 -16.38 9.16 22.28
C THR A 170 -17.49 10.15 22.59
N LEU A 171 -18.54 10.22 21.75
CA LEU A 171 -19.73 11.06 22.03
C LEU A 171 -20.44 10.63 23.32
N THR A 172 -20.46 9.33 23.60
CA THR A 172 -21.05 8.73 24.81
C THR A 172 -20.05 7.75 25.43
N PRO A 173 -19.89 7.71 26.76
CA PRO A 173 -19.04 6.71 27.42
C PRO A 173 -19.60 5.29 27.25
N PRO A 174 -18.74 4.25 27.34
CA PRO A 174 -19.17 2.86 27.18
C PRO A 174 -20.09 2.41 28.33
N LEU A 175 -21.10 1.62 28.00
CA LEU A 175 -21.98 0.97 28.96
C LEU A 175 -21.30 -0.30 29.51
N LYS A 176 -21.35 -0.51 30.84
CA LYS A 176 -20.62 -1.62 31.50
C LYS A 176 -21.11 -3.02 31.14
N SER A 177 -22.40 -3.15 30.80
CA SER A 177 -23.07 -4.45 30.57
C SER A 177 -23.76 -4.48 29.22
N TYR A 178 -23.17 -3.83 28.22
CA TYR A 178 -23.67 -3.88 26.85
C TYR A 178 -23.10 -5.12 26.15
N GLU A 179 -24.00 -6.02 25.76
CA GLU A 179 -23.68 -7.17 24.93
C GLU A 179 -23.96 -6.79 23.46
N PRO A 180 -22.93 -6.60 22.63
CA PRO A 180 -23.14 -6.30 21.21
C PRO A 180 -23.75 -7.51 20.50
N PRO A 181 -24.59 -7.30 19.47
CA PRO A 181 -25.10 -8.40 18.66
C PRO A 181 -23.96 -9.08 17.89
N ASP A 182 -24.09 -10.39 17.69
CA ASP A 182 -23.14 -11.17 16.91
C ASP A 182 -23.14 -10.75 15.43
N GLY A 183 -21.95 -10.70 14.83
CA GLY A 183 -21.77 -10.37 13.43
C GLY A 183 -20.43 -10.86 12.89
N GLN A 184 -20.38 -11.11 11.58
CA GLN A 184 -19.14 -11.48 10.90
C GLN A 184 -18.51 -10.23 10.26
N TYR A 185 -17.24 -9.98 10.55
CA TYR A 185 -16.46 -8.96 9.86
C TYR A 185 -15.83 -9.58 8.60
N ILE A 186 -16.18 -9.04 7.43
CA ILE A 186 -15.59 -9.43 6.15
C ILE A 186 -14.83 -8.23 5.60
N ASP A 187 -13.52 -8.35 5.45
CA ASP A 187 -12.70 -7.32 4.84
C ASP A 187 -12.96 -7.25 3.33
N VAL A 188 -13.59 -6.17 2.89
CA VAL A 188 -13.92 -5.88 1.48
C VAL A 188 -12.91 -4.92 0.83
N SER A 189 -11.80 -4.62 1.50
CA SER A 189 -10.77 -3.71 1.00
C SER A 189 -10.17 -4.20 -0.32
N LYS A 190 -10.08 -3.32 -1.31
CA LYS A 190 -9.50 -3.65 -2.62
C LYS A 190 -8.01 -3.98 -2.47
N LYS A 191 -7.60 -5.15 -2.99
CA LYS A 191 -6.20 -5.55 -3.04
C LYS A 191 -5.54 -4.95 -4.28
N TRP A 192 -4.59 -4.04 -4.06
CA TRP A 192 -3.77 -3.46 -5.11
C TRP A 192 -2.48 -4.27 -5.27
N LEU A 193 -2.20 -4.76 -6.48
CA LEU A 193 -0.90 -5.33 -6.83
C LEU A 193 0.05 -4.16 -7.08
N CYS A 194 0.99 -3.95 -6.15
CA CYS A 194 2.07 -2.98 -6.25
C CYS A 194 3.37 -3.68 -6.65
#